data_AF-A0A921FHR7-F1
#
_entry.id   AF-A0A921FHR7-F1
#
_cell.length_a   1.000
_cell.length_b   1.000
_cell.length_c   1.000
_cell.angle_alpha   90.00
_cell.angle_beta   90.00
_cell.angle_gamma   90.00
#
_symmetry.space_group_name_H-M   'P 1'
#
loop_
_entity.id
_entity.type
_entity.pdbx_description
1 polymer ?
#
loop_
_entity_poly.entity_id
_entity_poly.type
_entity_poly.pdbx_seq_one_letter_code
_entity_poly.pdbx_strand_id
1 'polypeptide(L)'
;MAAVSFLIGGIVAAFSVYSYSKLGMKYPDRGGAAKFLLKEFGDGLLAGGMNVFQYIGWIIAMALYATGFAEYACQLLGKSSSGWLGKAISIGIVIVVVAINIMGSKQVARAQMAIIAFELLILLSFVAVGLTKLHVPTITSSNSGNIVGILSAAGLLYVTYEGFGVVTNAAGSMVNPKKQLPQALFFSLGIVMVIYIVASVVVMMTLSVQCAVANQGHVLATAGKLVLGNWGLFITSLIVCIFVVIFPLSAVGEMDSLAFLLVYAMVNLGHLRIAGQTGAKRWILICSVVLNLALFALLFIQTILNHETLTWISVIALLIISFLVELAWRKKNKRNLHWLGKK
;
A
#
# COMPACT_ATOMS: atom_id res chain seq x y z
N MET A 1 11.44 13.59 -10.46
CA MET A 1 11.82 12.89 -9.20
C MET A 1 10.90 11.70 -8.91
N ALA A 2 9.57 11.87 -8.89
CA ALA A 2 8.62 10.81 -8.50
C ALA A 2 8.85 9.42 -9.14
N ALA A 3 9.15 9.31 -10.43
CA ALA A 3 9.45 8.01 -11.08
C ALA A 3 10.66 7.27 -10.47
N VAL A 4 11.65 8.00 -9.95
CA VAL A 4 12.80 7.41 -9.23
C VAL A 4 12.37 6.92 -7.85
N SER A 5 11.51 7.66 -7.15
CA SER A 5 10.92 7.22 -5.88
C SER A 5 10.05 5.97 -6.05
N PHE A 6 9.24 5.88 -7.11
CA PHE A 6 8.50 4.67 -7.47
C PHE A 6 9.44 3.49 -7.76
N LEU A 7 10.52 3.69 -8.51
CA LEU A 7 11.52 2.65 -8.77
C LEU A 7 12.19 2.16 -7.48
N ILE A 8 12.58 3.06 -6.58
CA ILE A 8 13.18 2.71 -5.28
C ILE A 8 12.19 1.93 -4.41
N GLY A 9 10.95 2.41 -4.27
CA GLY A 9 9.90 1.73 -3.51
C GLY A 9 9.65 0.31 -4.02
N GLY A 10 9.59 0.13 -5.35
CA GLY A 10 9.41 -1.18 -5.99
C GLY A 10 10.61 -2.12 -5.79
N ILE A 11 11.83 -1.58 -5.81
CA ILE A 11 13.04 -2.34 -5.49
C ILE A 11 13.02 -2.80 -4.02
N VAL A 12 12.64 -1.94 -3.06
CA VAL A 12 12.51 -2.36 -1.65
C VAL A 12 11.40 -3.40 -1.48
N ALA A 13 10.27 -3.23 -2.16
CA ALA A 13 9.20 -4.22 -2.19
C ALA A 13 9.64 -5.56 -2.79
N ALA A 14 10.58 -5.59 -3.74
CA ALA A 14 11.13 -6.83 -4.31
C ALA A 14 11.88 -7.69 -3.28
N PHE A 15 12.57 -7.07 -2.31
CA PHE A 15 13.19 -7.81 -1.19
C PHE A 15 12.13 -8.42 -0.27
N SER A 16 11.07 -7.67 0.05
CA SER A 16 9.93 -8.18 0.82
C SER A 16 9.17 -9.28 0.07
N VAL A 17 8.97 -9.16 -1.24
CA VAL A 17 8.37 -10.18 -2.12
C VAL A 17 9.22 -11.45 -2.17
N TYR A 18 10.55 -11.35 -2.25
CA TYR A 18 11.43 -12.52 -2.15
C TYR A 18 11.20 -13.27 -0.82
N SER A 19 11.16 -12.52 0.29
CA SER A 19 10.90 -13.06 1.62
C SER A 19 9.53 -13.76 1.71
N TYR A 20 8.47 -13.08 1.28
CA TYR A 20 7.09 -13.56 1.30
C TYR A 20 6.87 -14.77 0.38
N SER A 21 7.51 -14.81 -0.79
CA SER A 21 7.45 -15.97 -1.69
C SER A 21 8.03 -17.22 -1.02
N LYS A 22 9.18 -17.10 -0.33
CA LYS A 22 9.85 -18.19 0.38
C LYS A 22 9.04 -18.67 1.59
N LEU A 23 8.41 -17.76 2.32
CA LEU A 23 7.51 -18.08 3.44
C LEU A 23 6.24 -18.80 2.95
N GLY A 24 5.52 -18.24 1.97
CA GLY A 24 4.29 -18.82 1.45
C GLY A 24 4.47 -20.13 0.68
N MET A 25 5.64 -20.36 0.05
CA MET A 25 6.00 -21.68 -0.48
C MET A 25 6.22 -22.74 0.60
N LYS A 26 6.65 -22.34 1.80
CA LYS A 26 6.92 -23.24 2.94
C LYS A 26 5.68 -23.46 3.80
N TYR A 27 4.85 -22.43 3.95
CA TYR A 27 3.63 -22.41 4.76
C TYR A 27 2.45 -21.87 3.91
N PRO A 28 1.97 -22.62 2.90
CA PRO A 28 0.84 -22.20 2.07
C PRO A 28 -0.46 -22.26 2.88
N ASP A 29 -0.84 -21.11 3.41
CA ASP A 29 -1.94 -20.93 4.36
C ASP A 29 -2.83 -19.76 3.92
N ARG A 30 -4.00 -19.60 4.55
CA ARG A 30 -4.90 -18.46 4.26
C ARG A 30 -4.60 -17.23 5.11
N GLY A 31 -3.83 -17.36 6.19
CA GLY A 31 -3.44 -16.25 7.07
C GLY A 31 -2.19 -15.47 6.65
N GLY A 32 -1.52 -15.83 5.54
CA GLY A 32 -0.37 -15.11 4.97
C GLY A 32 0.64 -14.61 6.02
N ALA A 33 0.91 -13.31 6.00
CA ALA A 33 1.80 -12.61 6.94
C ALA A 33 1.54 -12.95 8.42
N ALA A 34 0.27 -12.97 8.85
CA ALA A 34 -0.09 -13.27 10.22
C ALA A 34 0.20 -14.73 10.62
N LYS A 35 0.22 -15.64 9.64
CA LYS A 35 0.68 -17.03 9.82
C LYS A 35 2.20 -17.12 9.84
N PHE A 36 2.91 -16.27 9.08
CA PHE A 36 4.37 -16.21 9.07
C PHE A 36 4.91 -15.75 10.43
N LEU A 37 4.38 -14.65 10.99
CA LEU A 37 4.75 -14.16 12.33
C LEU A 37 4.60 -15.24 13.41
N LEU A 38 3.51 -16.02 13.37
CA LEU A 38 3.28 -17.16 14.28
C LEU A 38 4.26 -18.33 14.08
N LYS A 39 4.84 -18.51 12.88
CA LYS A 39 5.89 -19.52 12.61
C LYS A 39 7.30 -19.04 12.93
N GLU A 40 7.53 -17.73 12.90
CA GLU A 40 8.82 -17.08 13.13
C GLU A 40 9.10 -16.78 14.61
N PHE A 41 8.06 -16.32 15.32
CA PHE A 41 8.15 -15.88 16.72
C PHE A 41 7.37 -16.76 17.69
N GLY A 42 6.52 -17.68 17.19
CA GLY A 42 5.66 -18.54 18.00
C GLY A 42 4.43 -17.82 18.55
N ASP A 43 3.54 -18.56 19.23
CA ASP A 43 2.38 -17.99 19.94
C ASP A 43 2.80 -17.23 21.22
N GLY A 44 3.18 -15.97 21.06
CA GLY A 44 3.55 -15.03 22.13
C GLY A 44 3.15 -13.60 21.81
N LEU A 45 3.40 -12.68 22.75
CA LEU A 45 2.99 -11.26 22.62
C LEU A 45 3.50 -10.59 21.34
N LEU A 46 4.70 -10.93 20.86
CA LEU A 46 5.27 -10.30 19.66
C LEU A 46 4.49 -10.66 18.39
N ALA A 47 4.19 -11.94 18.16
CA ALA A 47 3.40 -12.35 17.00
C ALA A 47 1.96 -11.84 17.09
N GLY A 48 1.37 -11.88 18.29
CA GLY A 48 0.01 -11.40 18.52
C GLY A 48 -0.13 -9.89 18.34
N GLY A 49 0.71 -9.09 19.00
CA GLY A 49 0.73 -7.64 18.90
C GLY A 49 0.97 -7.17 17.46
N MET A 50 1.94 -7.76 16.75
CA MET A 50 2.16 -7.46 15.34
C MET A 50 0.99 -7.89 14.43
N ASN A 51 0.29 -8.99 14.75
CA ASN A 51 -0.92 -9.37 14.01
C ASN A 51 -2.09 -8.39 14.25
N VAL A 52 -2.28 -7.90 15.48
CA VAL A 52 -3.27 -6.86 15.78
C VAL A 52 -2.86 -5.53 15.14
N PHE A 53 -1.57 -5.18 15.14
CA PHE A 53 -1.06 -3.98 14.45
C PHE A 53 -1.27 -4.07 12.95
N GLN A 54 -0.99 -5.21 12.32
CA GLN A 54 -1.28 -5.42 10.89
C GLN A 54 -2.79 -5.39 10.61
N TYR A 55 -3.64 -5.92 11.49
CA TYR A 55 -5.10 -5.83 11.34
C TYR A 55 -5.60 -4.38 11.42
N ILE A 56 -5.03 -3.58 12.33
CA ILE A 56 -5.25 -2.12 12.37
C ILE A 56 -4.72 -1.46 11.10
N GLY A 57 -3.54 -1.85 10.61
CA GLY A 57 -3.00 -1.45 9.31
C GLY A 57 -3.98 -1.72 8.17
N TRP A 58 -4.55 -2.92 8.07
CA TRP A 58 -5.61 -3.19 7.08
C TRP A 58 -6.88 -2.36 7.28
N ILE A 59 -7.18 -1.86 8.48
CA ILE A 59 -8.25 -0.88 8.71
C ILE A 59 -7.82 0.54 8.27
N ILE A 60 -6.54 0.91 8.40
CA ILE A 60 -5.96 2.14 7.84
C ILE A 60 -5.97 2.08 6.31
N ALA A 61 -5.51 0.97 5.70
CA ALA A 61 -5.63 0.70 4.28
C ALA A 61 -7.09 0.70 3.81
N MET A 62 -8.01 0.01 4.50
CA MET A 62 -9.46 0.12 4.22
C MET A 62 -10.03 1.50 4.54
N ALA A 63 -9.28 2.39 5.21
CA ALA A 63 -9.59 3.80 5.39
C ALA A 63 -8.87 4.71 4.36
N LEU A 64 -7.86 4.21 3.64
CA LEU A 64 -7.19 4.85 2.49
C LEU A 64 -7.89 4.52 1.18
N TYR A 65 -8.30 3.27 1.03
CA TYR A 65 -9.38 2.77 0.18
C TYR A 65 -10.76 3.00 0.83
N ALA A 66 -10.78 3.76 1.94
CA ALA A 66 -11.71 4.85 2.10
C ALA A 66 -11.03 6.12 1.52
N THR A 67 -10.69 7.22 2.19
CA THR A 67 -10.16 8.47 1.55
C THR A 67 -10.78 9.07 0.25
N GLY A 68 -10.29 8.72 -0.93
CA GLY A 68 -10.13 9.64 -2.08
C GLY A 68 -11.41 10.03 -2.81
N PHE A 69 -12.44 9.20 -2.80
CA PHE A 69 -13.70 9.58 -3.45
C PHE A 69 -14.52 10.57 -2.64
N ALA A 70 -14.17 10.85 -1.39
CA ALA A 70 -14.80 11.99 -0.72
C ALA A 70 -14.56 13.22 -1.58
N GLU A 71 -13.35 13.26 -2.11
CA GLU A 71 -12.76 14.28 -2.91
C GLU A 71 -13.23 14.12 -4.37
N TYR A 72 -13.09 12.96 -5.02
CA TYR A 72 -13.59 12.75 -6.39
C TYR A 72 -15.13 12.82 -6.54
N ALA A 73 -15.92 12.20 -5.67
CA ALA A 73 -17.38 12.22 -5.77
C ALA A 73 -17.95 13.61 -5.41
N CYS A 74 -17.41 14.30 -4.39
CA CYS A 74 -17.79 15.69 -4.16
C CYS A 74 -17.32 16.60 -5.31
N GLN A 75 -16.13 16.39 -5.89
CA GLN A 75 -15.64 17.13 -7.06
C GLN A 75 -16.55 16.95 -8.28
N LEU A 76 -17.02 15.72 -8.56
CA LEU A 76 -18.03 15.44 -9.59
C LEU A 76 -19.38 16.13 -9.30
N LEU A 77 -19.74 16.30 -8.03
CA LEU A 77 -20.93 17.03 -7.57
C LEU A 77 -20.70 18.56 -7.43
N GLY A 78 -19.52 19.09 -7.77
CA GLY A 78 -19.18 20.51 -7.61
C GLY A 78 -19.11 21.00 -6.16
N LYS A 79 -18.92 20.09 -5.20
CA LYS A 79 -18.90 20.36 -3.75
C LYS A 79 -17.53 20.08 -3.15
N SER A 80 -17.26 20.64 -1.97
CA SER A 80 -16.07 20.26 -1.19
C SER A 80 -16.29 18.93 -0.45
N SER A 81 -15.23 18.14 -0.33
CA SER A 81 -15.15 16.99 0.60
C SER A 81 -15.01 17.40 2.06
N SER A 82 -14.60 18.65 2.32
CA SER A 82 -14.25 19.19 3.64
C SER A 82 -15.49 19.41 4.55
N GLY A 83 -16.07 18.33 5.06
CA GLY A 83 -17.20 18.39 5.99
C GLY A 83 -17.86 17.04 6.23
N TRP A 84 -19.10 17.08 6.73
CA TRP A 84 -19.87 15.86 6.99
C TRP A 84 -20.26 15.11 5.71
N LEU A 85 -20.46 15.82 4.58
CA LEU A 85 -20.86 15.20 3.31
C LEU A 85 -19.86 14.13 2.84
N GLY A 86 -18.55 14.44 2.83
CA GLY A 86 -17.51 13.47 2.47
C GLY A 86 -17.60 12.23 3.35
N LYS A 87 -17.61 12.43 4.69
CA LYS A 87 -17.72 11.35 5.70
C LYS A 87 -19.00 10.52 5.59
N ALA A 88 -20.12 11.12 5.20
CA ALA A 88 -21.39 10.40 5.03
C ALA A 88 -21.34 9.48 3.80
N ILE A 89 -20.78 9.96 2.67
CA ILE A 89 -20.55 9.13 1.47
C ILE A 89 -19.58 7.98 1.81
N SER A 90 -18.58 8.22 2.66
CA SER A 90 -17.64 7.20 3.18
C SER A 90 -18.30 6.03 3.88
N ILE A 91 -19.10 6.34 4.89
CA ILE A 91 -19.80 5.32 5.67
C ILE A 91 -20.74 4.54 4.75
N GLY A 92 -21.39 5.23 3.78
CA GLY A 92 -22.17 4.60 2.73
C GLY A 92 -21.40 3.60 1.87
N ILE A 93 -20.23 3.98 1.32
CA ILE A 93 -19.44 3.09 0.44
C ILE A 93 -18.84 1.91 1.21
N VAL A 94 -18.38 2.09 2.45
CA VAL A 94 -17.95 0.96 3.29
C VAL A 94 -19.11 -0.01 3.54
N ILE A 95 -20.32 0.49 3.85
CA ILE A 95 -21.52 -0.34 4.03
C ILE A 95 -21.87 -1.10 2.73
N VAL A 96 -21.81 -0.45 1.57
CA VAL A 96 -22.07 -1.08 0.26
C VAL A 96 -21.05 -2.18 -0.05
N VAL A 97 -19.76 -1.93 0.17
CA VAL A 97 -18.70 -2.94 -0.04
C VAL A 97 -18.85 -4.11 0.94
N VAL A 98 -19.23 -3.87 2.19
CA VAL A 98 -19.56 -4.94 3.15
C VAL A 98 -20.76 -5.77 2.68
N ALA A 99 -21.84 -5.13 2.22
CA ALA A 99 -23.01 -5.83 1.69
C ALA A 99 -22.66 -6.70 0.46
N ILE A 100 -21.89 -6.17 -0.49
CA ILE A 100 -21.42 -6.91 -1.68
C ILE A 100 -20.57 -8.12 -1.28
N ASN A 101 -19.70 -7.99 -0.28
CA ASN A 101 -18.88 -9.10 0.22
C ASN A 101 -19.72 -10.22 0.87
N ILE A 102 -20.87 -9.90 1.46
CA ILE A 102 -21.82 -10.88 2.01
C ILE A 102 -22.54 -11.65 0.89
N MET A 103 -22.79 -11.03 -0.27
CA MET A 103 -23.53 -11.64 -1.38
C MET A 103 -22.80 -12.80 -2.11
N GLY A 104 -21.49 -12.95 -1.91
CA GLY A 104 -20.77 -14.18 -2.26
C GLY A 104 -19.53 -13.99 -3.16
N SER A 105 -18.39 -14.45 -2.65
CA SER A 105 -17.05 -14.23 -3.22
C SER A 105 -16.86 -14.63 -4.70
N LYS A 106 -17.62 -15.60 -5.23
CA LYS A 106 -17.53 -16.00 -6.64
C LYS A 106 -18.02 -14.91 -7.62
N GLN A 107 -19.01 -14.11 -7.23
CA GLN A 107 -19.47 -12.99 -8.06
C GLN A 107 -18.54 -11.79 -7.90
N VAL A 108 -18.14 -11.48 -6.65
CA VAL A 108 -17.15 -10.44 -6.34
C VAL A 108 -15.85 -10.64 -7.12
N ALA A 109 -15.30 -11.87 -7.15
CA ALA A 109 -14.06 -12.16 -7.89
C ALA A 109 -14.19 -11.96 -9.42
N ARG A 110 -15.37 -12.23 -10.01
CA ARG A 110 -15.61 -11.95 -11.44
C ARG A 110 -15.71 -10.45 -11.71
N ALA A 111 -16.44 -9.72 -10.87
CA ALA A 111 -16.53 -8.27 -10.95
C ALA A 111 -15.14 -7.62 -10.81
N GLN A 112 -14.35 -8.06 -9.83
CA GLN A 112 -12.98 -7.60 -9.58
C GLN A 112 -12.06 -7.83 -10.79
N MET A 113 -12.11 -8.99 -11.45
CA MET A 113 -11.31 -9.20 -12.68
C MET A 113 -11.75 -8.31 -13.84
N ALA A 114 -13.05 -8.08 -14.03
CA ALA A 114 -13.56 -7.18 -15.07
C ALA A 114 -13.15 -5.72 -14.81
N ILE A 115 -13.24 -5.31 -13.55
CA ILE A 115 -12.77 -4.01 -13.06
C ILE A 115 -11.28 -3.82 -13.32
N ILE A 116 -10.41 -4.76 -12.92
CA ILE A 116 -8.96 -4.66 -13.11
C ILE A 116 -8.61 -4.58 -14.60
N ALA A 117 -9.29 -5.36 -15.44
CA ALA A 117 -9.09 -5.31 -16.90
C ALA A 117 -9.50 -3.94 -17.49
N PHE A 118 -10.58 -3.35 -17.00
CA PHE A 118 -11.06 -2.02 -17.42
C PHE A 118 -10.13 -0.90 -16.92
N GLU A 119 -9.72 -0.94 -15.65
CA GLU A 119 -8.75 -0.01 -15.06
C GLU A 119 -7.43 0.00 -15.83
N LEU A 120 -6.87 -1.19 -16.11
CA LEU A 120 -5.67 -1.33 -16.93
C LEU A 120 -5.87 -0.79 -18.36
N LEU A 121 -7.03 -1.00 -18.97
CA LEU A 121 -7.34 -0.46 -20.30
C LEU A 121 -7.35 1.09 -20.30
N ILE A 122 -7.97 1.73 -19.31
CA ILE A 122 -7.97 3.20 -19.21
C ILE A 122 -6.58 3.72 -18.86
N LEU A 123 -5.85 3.06 -17.95
CA LEU A 123 -4.50 3.49 -17.55
C LEU A 123 -3.50 3.38 -18.70
N LEU A 124 -3.57 2.30 -19.50
CA LEU A 124 -2.80 2.16 -20.74
C LEU A 124 -3.24 3.18 -21.81
N SER A 125 -4.53 3.51 -21.90
CA SER A 125 -5.03 4.55 -22.82
C SER A 125 -4.56 5.95 -22.43
N PHE A 126 -4.59 6.28 -21.13
CA PHE A 126 -4.06 7.52 -20.58
C PHE A 126 -2.56 7.64 -20.84
N VAL A 127 -1.79 6.55 -20.61
CA VAL A 127 -0.37 6.50 -20.95
C VAL A 127 -0.16 6.70 -22.45
N ALA A 128 -0.86 5.97 -23.31
CA ALA A 128 -0.70 6.05 -24.76
C ALA A 128 -0.96 7.47 -25.30
N VAL A 129 -2.08 8.09 -24.94
CA VAL A 129 -2.40 9.47 -25.37
C VAL A 129 -1.48 10.48 -24.68
N GLY A 130 -1.10 10.27 -23.42
CA GLY A 130 -0.13 11.10 -22.72
C GLY A 130 1.24 11.13 -23.41
N LEU A 131 1.71 9.98 -23.89
CA LEU A 131 2.94 9.85 -24.68
C LEU A 131 2.86 10.57 -26.05
N THR A 132 1.67 10.84 -26.60
CA THR A 132 1.51 11.69 -27.80
C THR A 132 1.50 13.19 -27.51
N LYS A 133 1.28 13.59 -26.25
CA LYS A 133 1.19 15.00 -25.83
C LYS A 133 2.44 15.51 -25.12
N LEU A 134 3.53 14.74 -25.15
CA LEU A 134 4.80 15.08 -24.52
C LEU A 134 5.43 16.32 -25.16
N HIS A 135 5.23 17.46 -24.52
CA HIS A 135 6.13 18.59 -24.66
C HIS A 135 7.30 18.27 -23.75
N VAL A 136 8.47 17.96 -24.33
CA VAL A 136 9.69 17.71 -23.55
C VAL A 136 9.95 18.94 -22.68
N PRO A 137 9.81 18.87 -21.34
CA PRO A 137 10.07 20.02 -20.51
C PRO A 137 11.56 20.33 -20.62
N THR A 138 11.92 21.60 -20.85
CA THR A 138 13.30 22.05 -20.62
C THR A 138 13.68 21.60 -19.22
N ILE A 139 14.69 20.72 -19.10
CA ILE A 139 15.12 20.20 -17.81
C ILE A 139 15.91 21.31 -17.11
N THR A 140 15.18 22.28 -16.57
CA THR A 140 15.73 23.33 -15.71
C THR A 140 16.21 22.65 -14.44
N SER A 141 17.54 22.47 -14.34
CA SER A 141 18.23 21.86 -13.20
C SER A 141 18.20 22.76 -11.95
N SER A 142 16.99 23.18 -11.55
CA SER A 142 16.73 24.19 -10.51
C SER A 142 16.38 23.58 -9.15
N ASN A 143 16.71 22.31 -8.93
CA ASN A 143 16.91 21.79 -7.59
C ASN A 143 17.87 20.59 -7.65
N SER A 144 19.01 20.68 -6.94
CA SER A 144 19.92 19.56 -6.73
C SER A 144 19.16 18.39 -6.10
N GLY A 145 19.38 17.16 -6.59
CA GLY A 145 18.60 16.00 -6.17
C GLY A 145 18.72 15.70 -4.68
N ASN A 146 17.77 16.20 -3.88
CA ASN A 146 17.69 15.93 -2.45
C ASN A 146 17.38 14.44 -2.26
N ILE A 147 18.43 13.65 -1.98
CA ILE A 147 18.35 12.20 -1.80
C ILE A 147 17.38 11.85 -0.66
N VAL A 148 17.36 12.64 0.43
CA VAL A 148 16.40 12.47 1.53
C VAL A 148 14.96 12.63 1.01
N GLY A 149 14.68 13.70 0.26
CA GLY A 149 13.36 13.91 -0.35
C GLY A 149 12.93 12.80 -1.31
N ILE A 150 13.86 12.28 -2.13
CA ILE A 150 13.60 11.16 -3.05
C ILE A 150 13.31 9.85 -2.28
N LEU A 151 14.04 9.59 -1.20
CA LEU A 151 13.88 8.39 -0.36
C LEU A 151 12.63 8.46 0.52
N SER A 152 12.33 9.60 1.15
CA SER A 152 11.08 9.76 1.93
C SER A 152 9.85 9.70 1.02
N ALA A 153 9.92 10.25 -0.20
CA ALA A 153 8.88 10.03 -1.21
C ALA A 153 8.79 8.56 -1.68
N ALA A 154 9.89 7.80 -1.67
CA ALA A 154 9.85 6.35 -1.92
C ALA A 154 9.23 5.57 -0.73
N GLY A 155 9.36 6.10 0.49
CA GLY A 155 8.65 5.63 1.68
C GLY A 155 7.15 5.88 1.59
N LEU A 156 6.73 7.11 1.30
CA LEU A 156 5.30 7.46 1.12
C LEU A 156 4.66 6.69 -0.05
N LEU A 157 5.37 6.50 -1.15
CA LEU A 157 4.86 5.72 -2.28
C LEU A 157 4.92 4.21 -2.05
N TYR A 158 5.46 3.74 -0.93
CA TYR A 158 5.59 2.31 -0.65
C TYR A 158 4.23 1.62 -0.52
N VAL A 159 3.21 2.30 0.04
CA VAL A 159 1.80 1.85 0.08
C VAL A 159 1.29 1.30 -1.25
N THR A 160 1.73 1.88 -2.37
CA THR A 160 1.28 1.49 -3.72
C THR A 160 1.74 0.08 -4.14
N TYR A 161 2.71 -0.52 -3.43
CA TYR A 161 3.24 -1.86 -3.69
C TYR A 161 2.72 -2.94 -2.73
N GLU A 162 2.05 -2.58 -1.64
CA GLU A 162 1.79 -3.48 -0.50
C GLU A 162 0.81 -4.63 -0.78
N GLY A 163 0.07 -4.54 -1.89
CA GLY A 163 -0.84 -5.59 -2.36
C GLY A 163 -0.20 -6.98 -2.51
N PHE A 164 1.14 -7.08 -2.63
CA PHE A 164 1.84 -8.38 -2.62
C PHE A 164 1.56 -9.19 -1.34
N GLY A 165 1.32 -8.54 -0.20
CA GLY A 165 1.00 -9.21 1.06
C GLY A 165 -0.29 -10.02 0.96
N VAL A 166 -1.32 -9.43 0.34
CA VAL A 166 -2.65 -10.03 0.16
C VAL A 166 -2.60 -11.28 -0.73
N VAL A 167 -1.74 -11.30 -1.75
CA VAL A 167 -1.54 -12.46 -2.64
C VAL A 167 -1.11 -13.71 -1.85
N THR A 168 -0.40 -13.56 -0.72
CA THR A 168 -0.03 -14.71 0.11
C THR A 168 -1.21 -15.34 0.86
N ASN A 169 -2.31 -14.61 1.10
CA ASN A 169 -3.54 -15.17 1.69
C ASN A 169 -4.25 -16.14 0.73
N ALA A 170 -4.00 -16.04 -0.58
CA ALA A 170 -4.49 -16.99 -1.57
C ALA A 170 -3.67 -18.29 -1.64
N ALA A 171 -2.48 -18.34 -1.02
CA ALA A 171 -1.55 -19.47 -1.15
C ALA A 171 -2.16 -20.81 -0.71
N GLY A 172 -2.93 -20.83 0.39
CA GLY A 172 -3.66 -22.00 0.87
C GLY A 172 -4.83 -22.46 -0.03
N SER A 173 -5.08 -21.80 -1.16
CA SER A 173 -6.08 -22.17 -2.17
C SER A 173 -5.47 -22.34 -3.58
N MET A 174 -4.15 -22.20 -3.76
CA MET A 174 -3.46 -22.44 -5.03
C MET A 174 -3.22 -23.93 -5.28
N VAL A 175 -3.35 -24.38 -6.53
CA VAL A 175 -3.15 -25.79 -6.93
C VAL A 175 -1.69 -26.21 -6.81
N ASN A 176 -0.75 -25.30 -7.09
CA ASN A 176 0.69 -25.53 -6.91
C ASN A 176 1.36 -24.27 -6.33
N PRO A 177 1.24 -24.01 -5.01
CA PRO A 177 1.79 -22.80 -4.39
C PRO A 177 3.30 -22.66 -4.60
N LYS A 178 4.02 -23.79 -4.69
CA LYS A 178 5.49 -23.83 -4.90
C LYS A 178 5.95 -23.27 -6.24
N LYS A 179 5.07 -23.20 -7.25
CA LYS A 179 5.34 -22.55 -8.54
C LYS A 179 4.52 -21.27 -8.71
N GLN A 180 3.23 -21.34 -8.44
CA GLN A 180 2.27 -20.28 -8.71
C GLN A 180 2.45 -19.04 -7.82
N LEU A 181 2.79 -19.20 -6.53
CA LEU A 181 2.90 -18.04 -5.62
C LEU A 181 4.11 -17.15 -5.96
N PRO A 182 5.35 -17.65 -6.14
CA PRO A 182 6.47 -16.82 -6.58
C PRO A 182 6.21 -16.16 -7.93
N GLN A 183 5.63 -16.90 -8.89
CA GLN A 183 5.27 -16.36 -10.20
C GLN A 183 4.28 -15.19 -10.06
N ALA A 184 3.17 -15.38 -9.34
CA ALA A 184 2.17 -14.34 -9.12
C ALA A 184 2.79 -13.08 -8.50
N LEU A 185 3.55 -13.23 -7.40
CA LEU A 185 4.14 -12.11 -6.67
C LEU A 185 5.16 -11.31 -7.51
N PHE A 186 6.07 -11.99 -8.21
CA PHE A 186 7.12 -11.31 -9.00
C PHE A 186 6.57 -10.74 -10.32
N PHE A 187 5.65 -11.41 -11.01
CA PHE A 187 5.01 -10.85 -12.20
C PHE A 187 4.09 -9.67 -11.85
N SER A 188 3.30 -9.73 -10.78
CA SER A 188 2.46 -8.59 -10.37
C SER A 188 3.33 -7.39 -10.00
N LEU A 189 4.39 -7.58 -9.21
CA LEU A 189 5.30 -6.49 -8.85
C LEU A 189 5.96 -5.87 -10.09
N GLY A 190 6.48 -6.70 -11.02
CA GLY A 190 7.14 -6.21 -12.24
C GLY A 190 6.21 -5.39 -13.14
N ILE A 191 4.97 -5.86 -13.35
CA ILE A 191 3.94 -5.15 -14.13
C ILE A 191 3.60 -3.80 -13.46
N VAL A 192 3.35 -3.82 -12.16
CA VAL A 192 2.97 -2.62 -11.39
C VAL A 192 4.10 -1.58 -11.36
N MET A 193 5.36 -2.01 -11.16
CA MET A 193 6.52 -1.11 -11.23
C MET A 193 6.64 -0.39 -12.58
N VAL A 194 6.47 -1.11 -13.70
CA VAL A 194 6.52 -0.52 -15.04
C VAL A 194 5.39 0.50 -15.22
N ILE A 195 4.16 0.13 -14.83
CA ILE A 195 2.97 0.99 -14.94
C ILE A 195 3.17 2.28 -14.14
N TYR A 196 3.59 2.21 -12.88
CA TYR A 196 3.77 3.39 -12.02
C TYR A 196 4.91 4.29 -12.50
N ILE A 197 6.03 3.73 -12.95
CA ILE A 197 7.15 4.52 -13.50
C ILE A 197 6.70 5.26 -14.76
N VAL A 198 6.02 4.59 -15.71
CA VAL A 198 5.56 5.21 -16.96
C VAL A 198 4.46 6.25 -16.71
N ALA A 199 3.46 5.94 -15.88
CA ALA A 199 2.42 6.89 -15.51
C ALA A 199 2.99 8.12 -14.78
N SER A 200 3.99 7.93 -13.90
CA SER A 200 4.68 9.03 -13.22
C SER A 200 5.46 9.92 -14.20
N VAL A 201 6.11 9.35 -15.22
CA VAL A 201 6.77 10.12 -16.29
C VAL A 201 5.76 10.92 -17.10
N VAL A 202 4.64 10.32 -17.53
CA VAL A 202 3.56 11.01 -18.25
C VAL A 202 3.00 12.17 -17.43
N VAL A 203 2.75 11.98 -16.13
CA VAL A 203 2.29 13.06 -15.22
C VAL A 203 3.32 14.17 -15.10
N MET A 204 4.61 13.85 -14.89
CA MET A 204 5.70 14.85 -14.80
C MET A 204 5.96 15.61 -16.10
N MET A 205 5.52 15.08 -17.26
CA MET A 205 5.62 15.72 -18.56
C MET A 205 4.32 16.43 -19.01
N THR A 206 3.23 16.34 -18.22
CA THR A 206 1.93 16.96 -18.54
C THR A 206 1.46 17.99 -17.50
N LEU A 207 1.93 17.92 -16.24
CA LEU A 207 1.69 18.94 -15.21
C LEU A 207 2.96 19.67 -14.81
N SER A 208 2.84 20.96 -14.50
CA SER A 208 3.83 21.68 -13.70
C SER A 208 3.78 21.20 -12.24
N VAL A 209 4.92 21.29 -11.55
CA VAL A 209 5.04 20.88 -10.13
C VAL A 209 4.04 21.65 -9.25
N GLN A 210 3.86 22.94 -9.51
CA GLN A 210 2.90 23.80 -8.81
C GLN A 210 1.46 23.33 -9.01
N CYS A 211 1.09 22.90 -10.23
CA CYS A 211 -0.23 22.36 -10.51
C CYS A 211 -0.45 21.01 -9.79
N ALA A 212 0.56 20.14 -9.77
CA ALA A 212 0.51 18.86 -9.06
C ALA A 212 0.40 19.03 -7.54
N VAL A 213 1.08 20.03 -6.95
CA VAL A 213 0.96 20.38 -5.52
C VAL A 213 -0.41 20.97 -5.21
N ALA A 214 -0.93 21.88 -6.04
CA ALA A 214 -2.26 22.46 -5.88
C ALA A 214 -3.41 21.45 -6.07
N ASN A 215 -3.13 20.30 -6.71
CA ASN A 215 -4.07 19.22 -6.97
C ASN A 215 -3.63 17.91 -6.29
N GLN A 216 -3.04 17.99 -5.09
CA GLN A 216 -2.73 16.80 -4.30
C GLN A 216 -3.98 15.91 -4.12
N GLY A 217 -3.76 14.60 -4.12
CA GLY A 217 -4.81 13.58 -4.21
C GLY A 217 -5.45 13.41 -5.60
N HIS A 218 -5.49 14.48 -6.41
CA HIS A 218 -6.23 14.57 -7.67
C HIS A 218 -5.35 14.57 -8.93
N VAL A 219 -4.02 14.51 -8.75
CA VAL A 219 -2.99 14.71 -9.78
C VAL A 219 -3.25 13.91 -11.07
N LEU A 220 -3.67 12.64 -10.96
CA LEU A 220 -3.92 11.78 -12.12
C LEU A 220 -5.20 12.19 -12.89
N ALA A 221 -6.24 12.66 -12.22
CA ALA A 221 -7.45 13.17 -12.87
C ALA A 221 -7.22 14.55 -13.48
N THR A 222 -6.41 15.40 -12.84
CA THR A 222 -5.96 16.67 -13.43
C THR A 222 -5.09 16.43 -14.67
N ALA A 223 -4.23 15.40 -14.66
CA ALA A 223 -3.52 14.94 -15.85
C ALA A 223 -4.49 14.38 -16.91
N GLY A 224 -5.46 13.55 -16.51
CA GLY A 224 -6.53 13.07 -17.36
C GLY A 224 -7.28 14.20 -18.07
N LYS A 225 -7.57 15.31 -17.38
CA LYS A 225 -8.19 16.50 -17.97
C LYS A 225 -7.33 17.17 -19.05
N LEU A 226 -6.01 17.22 -18.87
CA LEU A 226 -5.07 17.80 -19.85
C LEU A 226 -4.85 16.86 -21.05
N VAL A 227 -4.79 15.55 -20.81
CA VAL A 227 -4.54 14.54 -21.84
C VAL A 227 -5.81 14.21 -22.65
N LEU A 228 -6.98 14.13 -22.02
CA LEU A 228 -8.24 13.63 -22.61
C LEU A 228 -9.43 14.61 -22.46
N GLY A 229 -9.22 15.85 -21.99
CA GLY A 229 -10.27 16.86 -21.86
C GLY A 229 -11.30 16.54 -20.76
N ASN A 230 -12.52 17.06 -20.90
CA ASN A 230 -13.60 16.80 -19.93
C ASN A 230 -13.98 15.31 -19.85
N TRP A 231 -13.88 14.57 -20.96
CA TRP A 231 -14.03 13.11 -20.97
C TRP A 231 -12.93 12.43 -20.16
N GLY A 232 -11.69 12.93 -20.24
CA GLY A 232 -10.59 12.51 -19.39
C GLY A 232 -10.93 12.58 -17.91
N LEU A 233 -11.27 13.79 -17.44
CA LEU A 233 -11.69 14.03 -16.04
C LEU A 233 -12.82 13.09 -15.64
N PHE A 234 -13.88 12.99 -16.45
CA PHE A 234 -15.05 12.18 -16.14
C PHE A 234 -14.71 10.68 -16.05
N ILE A 235 -13.94 10.15 -16.99
CA ILE A 235 -13.53 8.74 -17.02
C ILE A 235 -12.58 8.42 -15.85
N THR A 236 -11.55 9.23 -15.61
CA THR A 236 -10.61 8.98 -14.49
C THR A 236 -11.31 9.08 -13.15
N SER A 237 -12.14 10.11 -12.93
CA SER A 237 -12.84 10.29 -11.66
C SER A 237 -13.99 9.30 -11.46
N LEU A 238 -14.57 8.73 -12.52
CA LEU A 238 -15.60 7.68 -12.40
C LEU A 238 -15.02 6.31 -12.04
N ILE A 239 -13.85 5.96 -12.58
CA ILE A 239 -13.13 4.73 -12.24
C ILE A 239 -12.55 4.84 -10.83
N VAL A 240 -11.92 5.99 -10.54
CA VAL A 240 -11.56 6.41 -9.18
C VAL A 240 -12.82 6.98 -8.47
N CYS A 241 -13.91 6.19 -8.53
CA CYS A 241 -15.14 6.29 -7.71
C CYS A 241 -15.75 4.91 -7.27
N ILE A 242 -15.02 3.77 -7.33
CA ILE A 242 -15.48 2.41 -6.89
C ILE A 242 -15.48 1.96 -5.36
N PHE A 243 -14.54 1.73 -4.39
CA PHE A 243 -13.08 1.71 -4.04
C PHE A 243 -12.35 2.66 -3.02
N VAL A 244 -12.80 3.88 -2.67
CA VAL A 244 -12.08 4.93 -1.90
C VAL A 244 -13.20 5.78 -1.09
N VAL A 245 -13.10 7.05 -0.53
CA VAL A 245 -13.93 7.93 0.47
C VAL A 245 -13.56 8.04 2.03
N ILE A 246 -12.82 9.04 2.65
CA ILE A 246 -12.58 9.36 4.15
C ILE A 246 -11.45 10.40 4.61
N PHE A 247 -10.12 10.13 4.57
CA PHE A 247 -8.99 10.87 5.26
C PHE A 247 -7.99 11.45 4.25
N PRO A 248 -7.49 12.71 4.27
CA PRO A 248 -6.64 13.25 3.19
C PRO A 248 -5.51 12.32 2.69
N LEU A 249 -5.42 12.10 1.36
CA LEU A 249 -4.67 11.01 0.72
C LEU A 249 -3.19 10.88 1.14
N SER A 250 -2.53 12.00 1.42
CA SER A 250 -1.16 12.01 1.93
C SER A 250 -1.06 11.39 3.32
N ALA A 251 -1.75 11.97 4.31
CA ALA A 251 -1.58 11.64 5.72
C ALA A 251 -1.88 10.16 6.02
N VAL A 252 -2.88 9.56 5.35
CA VAL A 252 -3.14 8.12 5.51
C VAL A 252 -2.28 7.25 4.60
N GLY A 253 -1.83 7.72 3.43
CA GLY A 253 -0.73 7.07 2.71
C GLY A 253 0.56 6.98 3.54
N GLU A 254 0.83 8.00 4.38
CA GLU A 254 1.92 7.98 5.36
C GLU A 254 1.64 7.00 6.51
N MET A 255 0.46 7.04 7.15
CA MET A 255 0.12 6.09 8.23
C MET A 255 0.20 4.62 7.78
N ASP A 256 -0.32 4.31 6.58
CA ASP A 256 -0.36 2.96 6.02
C ASP A 256 1.06 2.48 5.67
N SER A 257 1.81 3.28 4.91
CA SER A 257 3.22 2.99 4.60
C SER A 257 4.07 2.80 5.86
N LEU A 258 3.90 3.64 6.89
CA LEU A 258 4.61 3.51 8.16
C LEU A 258 4.24 2.21 8.89
N ALA A 259 2.96 1.86 8.93
CA ALA A 259 2.51 0.61 9.55
C ALA A 259 3.07 -0.62 8.82
N PHE A 260 2.98 -0.66 7.49
CA PHE A 260 3.37 -1.83 6.71
C PHE A 260 4.87 -1.96 6.47
N LEU A 261 5.63 -0.86 6.32
CA LEU A 261 7.10 -0.91 6.36
C LEU A 261 7.60 -1.54 7.68
N LEU A 262 6.97 -1.21 8.82
CA LEU A 262 7.29 -1.81 10.11
C LEU A 262 6.86 -3.29 10.20
N VAL A 263 5.65 -3.64 9.74
CA VAL A 263 5.19 -5.04 9.68
C VAL A 263 6.11 -5.89 8.79
N TYR A 264 6.50 -5.40 7.62
CA TYR A 264 7.38 -6.12 6.70
C TYR A 264 8.82 -6.21 7.23
N ALA A 265 9.37 -5.16 7.85
CA ALA A 265 10.63 -5.26 8.58
C ALA A 265 10.56 -6.37 9.65
N MET A 266 9.47 -6.46 10.42
CA MET A 266 9.29 -7.48 11.45
C MET A 266 9.12 -8.90 10.91
N VAL A 267 8.37 -9.11 9.82
CA VAL A 267 8.29 -10.43 9.14
C VAL A 267 9.64 -10.82 8.54
N ASN A 268 10.34 -9.88 7.90
CA ASN A 268 11.67 -10.15 7.32
C ASN A 268 12.71 -10.49 8.41
N LEU A 269 12.61 -9.85 9.58
CA LEU A 269 13.41 -10.16 10.78
C LEU A 269 13.04 -11.52 11.40
N GLY A 270 11.76 -11.87 11.43
CA GLY A 270 11.28 -13.18 11.85
C GLY A 270 11.78 -14.29 10.95
N HIS A 271 11.66 -14.09 9.63
CA HIS A 271 12.12 -15.02 8.60
C HIS A 271 13.62 -15.30 8.69
N LEU A 272 14.46 -14.32 9.06
CA LEU A 272 15.90 -14.55 9.33
C LEU A 272 16.14 -15.66 10.36
N ARG A 273 15.28 -15.77 11.39
CA ARG A 273 15.35 -16.80 12.45
C ARG A 273 15.02 -18.20 11.95
N ILE A 274 14.29 -18.32 10.84
CA ILE A 274 13.85 -19.58 10.24
C ILE A 274 14.35 -19.79 8.80
N ALA A 275 15.28 -18.97 8.30
CA ALA A 275 15.74 -18.97 6.91
C ALA A 275 16.31 -20.33 6.43
N GLY A 276 16.85 -21.13 7.36
CA GLY A 276 17.29 -22.51 7.09
C GLY A 276 16.14 -23.49 6.81
N GLN A 277 14.93 -23.20 7.29
CA GLN A 277 13.73 -24.00 7.02
C GLN A 277 13.08 -23.67 5.67
N THR A 278 13.23 -22.43 5.20
CA THR A 278 12.64 -21.90 3.94
C THR A 278 13.60 -21.94 2.76
N GLY A 279 14.90 -22.14 2.99
CA GLY A 279 15.93 -22.07 1.95
C GLY A 279 16.08 -20.65 1.40
N ALA A 280 16.01 -19.64 2.28
CA ALA A 280 16.15 -18.23 1.93
C ALA A 280 17.60 -17.73 2.15
N LYS A 281 18.20 -17.10 1.14
CA LYS A 281 19.49 -16.41 1.27
C LYS A 281 19.41 -15.29 2.32
N ARG A 282 20.13 -15.45 3.45
CA ARG A 282 20.09 -14.51 4.59
C ARG A 282 20.37 -13.06 4.20
N TRP A 283 21.31 -12.81 3.29
CA TRP A 283 21.65 -11.43 2.89
C TRP A 283 20.47 -10.69 2.25
N ILE A 284 19.63 -11.37 1.45
CA ILE A 284 18.44 -10.76 0.84
C ILE A 284 17.44 -10.36 1.94
N LEU A 285 17.29 -11.19 2.97
CA LEU A 285 16.43 -10.87 4.12
C LEU A 285 17.00 -9.72 4.97
N ILE A 286 18.32 -9.65 5.16
CA ILE A 286 18.99 -8.52 5.84
C ILE A 286 18.77 -7.22 5.05
N CYS A 287 19.01 -7.22 3.73
CA CYS A 287 18.70 -6.07 2.88
C CYS A 287 17.22 -5.68 2.99
N SER A 288 16.30 -6.65 3.02
CA SER A 288 14.88 -6.40 3.22
C SER A 288 14.60 -5.68 4.54
N VAL A 289 15.12 -6.17 5.68
CA VAL A 289 14.95 -5.53 7.00
C VAL A 289 15.52 -4.11 6.99
N VAL A 290 16.76 -3.94 6.52
CA VAL A 290 17.46 -2.65 6.50
C VAL A 290 16.74 -1.63 5.63
N LEU A 291 16.31 -2.01 4.42
CA LEU A 291 15.64 -1.10 3.50
C LEU A 291 14.22 -0.71 3.96
N ASN A 292 13.45 -1.65 4.52
CA ASN A 292 12.14 -1.31 5.09
C ASN A 292 12.28 -0.38 6.31
N LEU A 293 13.24 -0.64 7.22
CA LEU A 293 13.51 0.23 8.37
C LEU A 293 14.09 1.61 7.96
N ALA A 294 14.90 1.67 6.90
CA ALA A 294 15.44 2.93 6.38
C ALA A 294 14.33 3.80 5.77
N LEU A 295 13.44 3.23 4.95
CA LEU A 295 12.28 3.96 4.43
C LEU A 295 11.32 4.36 5.56
N PHE A 296 11.08 3.48 6.54
CA PHE A 296 10.26 3.80 7.72
C PHE A 296 10.83 5.01 8.48
N ALA A 297 12.11 4.98 8.83
CA ALA A 297 12.75 6.06 9.57
C ALA A 297 12.79 7.38 8.78
N LEU A 298 13.10 7.33 7.48
CA LEU A 298 13.14 8.51 6.61
C LEU A 298 11.75 9.11 6.35
N LEU A 299 10.70 8.29 6.29
CA LEU A 299 9.32 8.77 6.21
C LEU A 299 8.91 9.40 7.55
N PHE A 300 9.06 8.65 8.65
CA PHE A 300 8.67 9.06 10.00
C PHE A 300 9.35 10.37 10.45
N ILE A 301 10.63 10.57 10.11
CA ILE A 301 11.35 11.82 10.36
C ILE A 301 10.75 12.98 9.54
N GLN A 302 10.37 12.77 8.27
CA GLN A 302 9.70 13.81 7.48
C GLN A 302 8.29 14.11 8.01
N THR A 303 7.50 13.10 8.41
CA THR A 303 6.19 13.29 9.06
C THR A 303 6.30 14.19 10.30
N ILE A 304 7.36 14.04 11.10
CA ILE A 304 7.66 14.92 12.24
C ILE A 304 8.07 16.33 11.79
N LEU A 305 8.99 16.44 10.84
CA LEU A 305 9.52 17.73 10.34
C LEU A 305 8.47 18.57 9.58
N ASN A 306 7.53 17.93 8.90
CA ASN A 306 6.39 18.55 8.22
C ASN A 306 5.27 18.97 9.21
N HIS A 307 5.48 18.79 10.52
CA HIS A 307 4.52 19.06 11.58
C HIS A 307 3.20 18.24 11.48
N GLU A 308 3.19 17.10 10.79
CA GLU A 308 2.06 16.16 10.72
C GLU A 308 1.87 15.40 12.05
N THR A 309 1.55 16.16 13.09
CA THR A 309 1.54 15.74 14.50
C THR A 309 0.52 14.64 14.76
N LEU A 310 -0.60 14.64 14.04
CA LEU A 310 -1.59 13.57 14.12
C LEU A 310 -1.07 12.26 13.51
N THR A 311 -0.33 12.33 12.40
CA THR A 311 0.10 11.18 11.60
C THR A 311 1.07 10.29 12.37
N TRP A 312 2.19 10.85 12.85
CA TRP A 312 3.20 10.05 13.58
C TRP A 312 2.74 9.64 14.98
N ILE A 313 1.97 10.47 15.70
CA ILE A 313 1.38 10.08 17.00
C ILE A 313 0.40 8.92 16.83
N SER A 314 -0.43 8.92 15.78
CA SER A 314 -1.37 7.83 15.52
C SER A 314 -0.64 6.51 15.29
N VAL A 315 0.45 6.49 14.52
CA VAL A 315 1.24 5.26 14.29
C VAL A 315 1.82 4.71 15.60
N ILE A 316 2.40 5.56 16.47
CA ILE A 316 2.88 5.13 17.80
C ILE A 316 1.72 4.61 18.65
N ALA A 317 0.62 5.37 18.74
CA ALA A 317 -0.52 5.05 19.59
C ALA A 317 -1.17 3.72 19.18
N LEU A 318 -1.35 3.48 17.88
CA LEU A 318 -1.91 2.24 17.35
C LEU A 318 -0.98 1.04 17.55
N LEU A 319 0.34 1.24 17.49
CA LEU A 319 1.31 0.20 17.85
C LEU A 319 1.20 -0.15 19.34
N ILE A 320 1.17 0.83 20.24
CA ILE A 320 0.99 0.59 21.69
C ILE A 320 -0.36 -0.09 21.97
N ILE A 321 -1.45 0.41 21.38
CA ILE A 321 -2.80 -0.16 21.52
C ILE A 321 -2.84 -1.62 21.06
N SER A 322 -2.19 -1.97 19.94
CA SER A 322 -2.18 -3.34 19.43
C SER A 322 -1.58 -4.35 20.42
N PHE A 323 -0.47 -3.98 21.08
CA PHE A 323 0.18 -4.81 22.10
C PHE A 323 -0.62 -4.82 23.42
N LEU A 324 -1.26 -3.71 23.81
CA LEU A 324 -2.14 -3.66 24.98
C LEU A 324 -3.41 -4.53 24.80
N VAL A 325 -4.01 -4.50 23.60
CA VAL A 325 -5.16 -5.35 23.23
C VAL A 325 -4.78 -6.82 23.31
N GLU A 326 -3.65 -7.22 22.70
CA GLU A 326 -3.19 -8.61 22.76
C GLU A 326 -2.82 -9.04 24.20
N LEU A 327 -2.19 -8.16 24.98
CA LEU A 327 -1.85 -8.42 26.39
C LEU A 327 -3.12 -8.65 27.22
N ALA A 328 -4.12 -7.78 27.08
CA ALA A 328 -5.40 -7.91 27.78
C ALA A 328 -6.17 -9.18 27.34
N TRP A 329 -6.19 -9.46 26.05
CA TRP A 329 -6.86 -10.64 25.48
C TRP A 329 -6.19 -11.95 25.92
N ARG A 330 -4.86 -12.03 25.90
CA ARG A 330 -4.11 -13.18 26.44
C ARG A 330 -4.32 -13.37 27.93
N LYS A 331 -4.29 -12.28 28.72
CA LYS A 331 -4.54 -12.31 30.18
C LYS A 331 -5.95 -12.83 30.49
N LYS A 332 -6.98 -12.34 29.77
CA LYS A 332 -8.37 -12.80 29.91
C LYS A 332 -8.51 -14.30 29.57
N ASN A 333 -7.85 -14.75 28.51
CA ASN A 333 -7.98 -16.12 27.98
C ASN A 333 -6.90 -17.09 28.51
N LYS A 334 -6.16 -16.72 29.56
CA LYS A 334 -5.08 -17.53 30.18
C LYS A 334 -4.02 -18.06 29.18
N ARG A 335 -3.76 -17.33 28.08
CA ARG A 335 -2.75 -17.71 27.07
C ARG A 335 -1.34 -17.30 27.50
N ASN A 336 -0.34 -17.86 26.81
CA ASN A 336 1.08 -17.54 27.01
C ASN A 336 1.36 -16.02 26.93
N LEU A 337 1.89 -15.45 28.02
CA LEU A 337 2.28 -14.04 28.13
C LEU A 337 3.77 -13.78 27.84
N HIS A 338 4.57 -14.80 27.49
CA HIS A 338 5.95 -14.56 27.05
C HIS A 338 5.99 -13.77 25.73
N TRP A 339 7.04 -12.98 25.54
CA TRP A 339 7.27 -12.17 24.34
C TRP A 339 7.31 -13.03 23.06
N LEU A 340 7.98 -14.18 23.16
CA LEU A 340 8.00 -15.22 22.13
C LEU A 340 7.11 -16.39 22.56
N GLY A 341 6.57 -17.10 21.58
CA GLY A 341 5.96 -18.40 21.83
C GLY A 341 7.01 -19.47 22.13
N LYS A 342 6.62 -20.47 22.93
CA LYS A 342 7.30 -21.77 22.90
C LYS A 342 7.07 -22.41 21.52
N LYS A 343 8.08 -23.10 21.01
CA LYS A 343 8.02 -23.83 19.73
C LYS A 343 7.44 -25.23 19.92
#